data_AF-A0A246RXR2-F1
#
_entry.id   AF-A0A246RXR2-F1
#
_cell.length_a   1.000
_cell.length_b   1.000
_cell.length_c   1.000
_cell.angle_alpha   90.00
_cell.angle_beta   90.00
_cell.angle_gamma   90.00
#
_symmetry.space_group_name_H-M   'P 1'
#
loop_
_entity.id
_entity.type
_entity.pdbx_description
1 polymer ?
#
loop_
_entity_poly.entity_id
_entity_poly.type
_entity_poly.pdbx_seq_one_letter_code
_entity_poly.pdbx_strand_id
1 'polypeptide(L)'
;MASLRSLVASLANSQELARRTVSVTRPAQEQLAVPNCSAKPRSPEKLILEVSSKWFISEAEDKVVLGFSLEMAIELESGLQSLSQGDGDYYIGEKGSELWFWW
;
A
#
# COMPACT_ATOMS: atom_id res chain seq x y z
N MET A 1 -6.01 -1.97 17.19
CA MET A 1 -5.44 -1.22 16.05
C MET A 1 -6.21 -1.63 14.80
N ALA A 2 -6.57 -0.70 13.90
CA ALA A 2 -7.19 -1.04 12.63
C ALA A 2 -6.13 -1.59 11.66
N SER A 3 -6.45 -2.65 10.92
CA SER A 3 -5.56 -3.16 9.86
C SER A 3 -5.51 -2.18 8.68
N LEU A 4 -4.47 -2.26 7.85
CA LEU A 4 -4.39 -1.47 6.62
C LEU A 4 -5.60 -1.71 5.71
N ARG A 5 -6.05 -2.97 5.59
CA ARG A 5 -7.26 -3.34 4.84
C ARG A 5 -8.51 -2.65 5.38
N SER A 6 -8.73 -2.68 6.70
CA SER A 6 -9.87 -2.01 7.34
C SER A 6 -9.83 -0.49 7.14
N LEU A 7 -8.63 0.09 7.04
CA LEU A 7 -8.48 1.51 6.80
C LEU A 7 -8.84 1.90 5.36
N VAL A 8 -8.39 1.12 4.37
CA VAL A 8 -8.79 1.31 2.96
C VAL A 8 -10.31 1.23 2.83
N ALA A 9 -10.93 0.21 3.43
CA ALA A 9 -12.39 0.06 3.45
C ALA A 9 -13.09 1.27 4.10
N SER A 10 -12.54 1.79 5.19
CA SER A 10 -13.15 2.94 5.89
C SER A 10 -13.07 4.23 5.06
N LEU A 11 -11.97 4.44 4.35
CA LEU A 11 -11.79 5.59 3.45
C LEU A 11 -12.71 5.49 2.23
N ALA A 12 -12.86 4.30 1.66
CA ALA A 12 -13.73 4.09 0.51
C ALA A 12 -15.23 4.29 0.82
N ASN A 13 -15.63 4.02 2.07
CA ASN A 13 -17.03 4.09 2.49
C ASN A 13 -17.42 5.42 3.18
N SER A 14 -16.53 6.39 3.27
CA SER A 14 -16.79 7.66 3.97
C SER A 14 -16.50 8.87 3.09
N GLN A 15 -17.53 9.65 2.78
CA GLN A 15 -17.40 10.91 2.04
C GLN A 15 -16.62 11.99 2.82
N GLU A 16 -16.52 11.86 4.15
CA GLU A 16 -15.81 12.81 5.01
C GLU A 16 -14.32 12.47 5.19
N LEU A 17 -13.94 11.20 4.99
CA LEU A 17 -12.58 10.72 5.19
C LEU A 17 -11.85 10.55 3.85
N ALA A 18 -11.43 11.67 3.26
CA ALA A 18 -10.67 11.63 2.02
C ALA A 18 -9.21 11.19 2.21
N ARG A 19 -8.67 11.23 3.45
CA ARG A 19 -7.23 11.04 3.69
C ARG A 19 -6.90 10.52 5.08
N ARG A 20 -5.94 9.59 5.17
CA ARG A 20 -5.36 9.13 6.44
C ARG A 20 -3.86 8.99 6.37
N THR A 21 -3.18 9.40 7.45
CA THR A 21 -1.76 9.09 7.66
C THR A 21 -1.63 7.93 8.65
N VAL A 22 -0.77 6.97 8.30
CA VAL A 22 -0.43 5.79 9.09
C VAL A 22 1.07 5.81 9.33
N SER A 23 1.49 5.73 10.58
CA SER A 23 2.90 5.48 10.90
C SER A 23 3.23 4.04 10.54
N VAL A 24 4.29 3.83 9.77
CA VAL A 24 4.80 2.51 9.43
C VAL A 24 6.13 2.29 10.13
N THR A 25 6.45 1.04 10.39
CA THR A 25 7.73 0.67 11.00
C THR A 25 8.61 0.03 9.94
N ARG A 26 9.92 0.24 10.07
CA ARG A 26 10.88 -0.41 9.20
C ARG A 26 10.76 -1.93 9.35
N PRO A 27 10.56 -2.68 8.25
CA PRO A 27 10.56 -4.14 8.33
C PRO A 27 11.89 -4.66 8.89
N ALA A 28 11.83 -5.75 9.65
CA ALA A 28 13.01 -6.44 10.13
C ALA A 28 13.82 -7.03 8.95
N GLN A 29 15.11 -7.30 9.17
CA GLN A 29 15.98 -7.78 8.09
C GLN A 29 15.49 -9.09 7.48
N GLU A 30 14.89 -9.96 8.30
CA GLU A 30 14.31 -11.24 7.91
C GLU A 30 13.10 -11.05 6.98
N GLN A 31 12.34 -9.95 7.15
CA GLN A 31 11.19 -9.60 6.30
C GLN A 31 11.61 -8.95 4.98
N LEU A 32 12.86 -8.50 4.88
CA LEU A 32 13.46 -7.90 3.68
C LEU A 32 14.32 -8.90 2.90
N ALA A 33 14.46 -10.12 3.42
CA ALA A 33 15.37 -11.13 2.89
C ALA A 33 14.81 -11.77 1.62
N VAL A 34 14.95 -11.07 0.48
CA VAL A 34 14.73 -11.66 -0.84
C VAL A 34 16.06 -12.23 -1.34
N PRO A 35 16.20 -13.56 -1.52
CA PRO A 35 17.42 -14.16 -2.03
C PRO A 35 17.82 -13.56 -3.38
N ASN A 36 19.12 -13.32 -3.58
CA ASN A 36 19.68 -12.78 -4.84
C ASN A 36 19.19 -11.36 -5.24
N CYS A 37 18.53 -10.63 -4.35
CA CYS A 37 18.14 -9.24 -4.61
C CYS A 37 19.23 -8.27 -4.13
N SER A 38 19.77 -7.46 -5.04
CA SER A 38 20.74 -6.39 -4.71
C SER A 38 20.07 -5.06 -4.37
N ALA A 39 18.74 -5.00 -4.37
CA ALA A 39 18.00 -3.78 -4.07
C ALA A 39 18.19 -3.38 -2.59
N LYS A 40 18.36 -2.08 -2.34
CA LYS A 40 18.38 -1.55 -0.98
C LYS A 40 16.96 -1.14 -0.61
N PRO A 41 16.35 -1.77 0.40
CA PRO A 41 15.00 -1.41 0.80
C PRO A 41 15.01 0.00 1.39
N ARG A 42 14.09 0.83 0.89
CA ARG A 42 13.76 2.12 1.47
C ARG A 42 12.49 1.94 2.29
N SER A 43 12.53 2.43 3.53
CA SER A 43 11.37 2.36 4.42
C SER A 43 11.00 3.77 4.86
N PRO A 44 10.00 4.41 4.24
CA PRO A 44 9.45 5.65 4.77
C PRO A 44 8.91 5.41 6.19
N GLU A 45 8.75 6.48 6.97
CA GLU A 45 8.16 6.42 8.31
C GLU A 45 6.64 6.49 8.26
N LYS A 46 6.08 6.99 7.15
CA LYS A 46 4.65 7.26 7.00
C LYS A 46 4.12 6.73 5.68
N LEU A 47 2.95 6.12 5.76
CA LEU A 47 2.09 5.84 4.62
C LEU A 47 0.87 6.77 4.70
N ILE A 48 0.61 7.52 3.63
CA ILE A 48 -0.58 8.35 3.48
C ILE A 48 -1.49 7.66 2.46
N LEU A 49 -2.70 7.36 2.88
CA LEU A 49 -3.77 6.87 2.01
C LEU A 49 -4.70 8.02 1.68
N GLU A 50 -5.07 8.16 0.42
CA GLU A 50 -5.94 9.23 -0.04
C GLU A 50 -6.92 8.73 -1.10
N VAL A 51 -8.21 9.04 -0.91
CA VAL A 51 -9.22 8.85 -1.94
C VAL A 51 -9.00 9.94 -2.99
N SER A 52 -8.74 9.50 -4.21
CA SER A 52 -8.43 10.38 -5.34
C SER A 52 -9.22 9.95 -6.58
N SER A 53 -9.27 10.81 -7.60
CA SER A 53 -9.92 10.47 -8.87
C SER A 53 -9.09 9.50 -9.72
N LYS A 54 -7.84 9.22 -9.35
CA LYS A 54 -6.92 8.36 -10.10
C LYS A 54 -5.97 7.61 -9.18
N TRP A 55 -5.40 6.53 -9.70
CA TRP A 55 -4.33 5.81 -9.05
C TRP A 55 -3.01 6.60 -9.12
N PHE A 56 -2.27 6.66 -8.01
CA PHE A 56 -0.88 7.12 -8.03
C PHE A 56 -0.10 6.65 -6.81
N ILE A 57 1.22 6.56 -6.98
CA ILE A 57 2.18 6.39 -5.89
C ILE A 57 3.16 7.55 -5.96
N SER A 58 3.27 8.32 -4.88
CA SER A 58 4.22 9.43 -4.76
C SER A 58 5.10 9.22 -3.54
N GLU A 59 6.41 9.21 -3.75
CA GLU A 59 7.39 9.01 -2.68
C GLU A 59 8.15 10.30 -2.35
N ALA A 60 8.31 10.58 -1.07
CA ALA A 60 9.20 11.60 -0.52
C ALA A 60 10.07 10.96 0.59
N GLU A 61 11.06 11.70 1.10
CA GLU A 61 12.10 11.15 2.00
C GLU A 61 11.53 10.36 3.19
N ASP A 62 10.52 10.90 3.86
CA ASP A 62 9.91 10.33 5.08
C ASP A 62 8.55 9.65 4.87
N LYS A 63 7.98 9.71 3.66
CA LYS A 63 6.59 9.30 3.42
C LYS A 63 6.34 8.77 2.02
N VAL A 64 5.38 7.87 1.92
CA VAL A 64 4.75 7.47 0.65
C VAL A 64 3.28 7.87 0.68
N VAL A 65 2.79 8.42 -0.43
CA VAL A 65 1.37 8.70 -0.65
C VAL A 65 0.84 7.71 -1.68
N LEU A 66 -0.17 6.95 -1.29
CA LEU A 66 -0.93 6.07 -2.16
C LEU A 66 -2.32 6.68 -2.37
N GLY A 67 -2.55 7.18 -3.57
CA GLY A 67 -3.85 7.66 -4.00
C GLY A 67 -4.59 6.59 -4.80
N PHE A 68 -5.87 6.40 -4.51
CA PHE A 68 -6.71 5.41 -5.19
C PHE A 68 -8.14 5.92 -5.34
N SER A 69 -8.82 5.50 -6.42
CA SER A 69 -10.25 5.74 -6.57
C SER A 69 -11.08 4.79 -5.72
N LEU A 70 -12.38 5.07 -5.60
CA LEU A 70 -13.31 4.20 -4.89
C LEU A 70 -13.39 2.82 -5.55
N GLU A 71 -13.31 2.75 -6.89
CA GLU A 71 -13.27 1.46 -7.60
C GLU A 71 -11.97 0.69 -7.28
N MET A 72 -10.82 1.38 -7.29
CA MET A 72 -9.52 0.78 -6.99
C MET A 72 -9.38 0.37 -5.52
N ALA A 73 -10.17 0.92 -4.61
CA ALA A 73 -10.16 0.51 -3.21
C ALA A 73 -10.49 -0.97 -3.05
N ILE A 74 -11.40 -1.51 -3.86
CA ILE A 74 -11.79 -2.93 -3.84
C ILE A 74 -10.61 -3.82 -4.25
N GLU A 75 -9.89 -3.45 -5.31
CA GLU A 75 -8.70 -4.17 -5.76
C GLU A 75 -7.59 -4.13 -4.71
N LEU A 76 -7.38 -2.97 -4.08
CA LEU A 76 -6.40 -2.80 -3.00
C LEU A 76 -6.78 -3.64 -1.77
N GLU A 77 -8.05 -3.66 -1.37
CA GLU A 77 -8.53 -4.51 -0.28
C GLU A 77 -8.33 -5.99 -0.58
N SER A 78 -8.65 -6.43 -1.81
CA SER A 78 -8.43 -7.80 -2.25
C SER A 78 -6.95 -8.14 -2.22
N GLY A 79 -6.08 -7.24 -2.70
CA GLY A 79 -4.65 -7.51 -2.72
C GLY A 79 -4.05 -7.64 -1.32
N LEU A 80 -4.49 -6.79 -0.40
CA LEU A 80 -4.10 -6.90 1.02
C LEU A 80 -4.64 -8.18 1.68
N GLN A 81 -5.80 -8.68 1.25
CA GLN A 81 -6.35 -9.97 1.71
C GLN A 81 -5.52 -11.15 1.18
N SER A 82 -5.12 -11.13 -0.09
CA SER A 82 -4.29 -12.19 -0.72
C SER A 82 -2.95 -12.40 -0.01
N LEU A 83 -2.29 -11.34 0.45
CA LEU A 83 -1.06 -11.46 1.26
C LEU A 83 -1.27 -12.32 2.51
N SER A 84 -2.43 -12.22 3.16
CA SER A 84 -2.73 -13.03 4.35
C SER A 84 -2.98 -14.50 4.04
N GLN A 85 -3.19 -14.84 2.77
CA GLN A 85 -3.42 -16.20 2.27
C GLN A 85 -2.16 -16.82 1.67
N GLY A 86 -1.06 -16.06 1.57
CA GLY A 86 0.17 -16.49 0.90
C GLY A 86 0.10 -16.37 -0.62
N ASP A 87 -0.89 -15.64 -1.15
CA ASP A 87 -1.00 -15.35 -2.58
C ASP A 87 -0.26 -14.03 -2.88
N GLY A 88 0.65 -14.08 -3.85
CA GLY A 88 1.46 -12.96 -4.32
C GLY A 88 1.86 -13.13 -5.79
N ASP A 89 2.90 -12.43 -6.24
CA ASP A 89 3.41 -12.41 -7.62
C ASP A 89 2.51 -11.72 -8.64
N TYR A 90 1.92 -10.59 -8.22
CA TYR A 90 1.19 -9.71 -9.12
C TYR A 90 1.31 -8.25 -8.66
N TYR A 91 0.80 -7.34 -9.48
CA TYR A 91 0.70 -5.93 -9.13
C TYR A 91 -0.71 -5.42 -9.38
N ILE A 92 -1.04 -4.31 -8.73
CA ILE A 92 -2.19 -3.47 -9.07
C ILE A 92 -1.71 -2.07 -9.46
N GLY A 93 -2.57 -1.31 -10.12
CA GLY A 93 -2.31 0.06 -10.53
C GLY A 93 -1.84 0.19 -11.97
N GLU A 94 -1.29 1.36 -12.28
CA GLU A 94 -0.92 1.76 -13.65
C GLU A 94 0.57 1.55 -13.93
N LYS A 95 0.92 1.44 -15.21
CA LYS A 95 2.31 1.27 -15.66
C LYS A 95 3.19 2.42 -15.18
N GLY A 96 4.28 2.12 -14.47
CA GLY A 96 5.17 3.09 -13.83
C GLY A 96 4.70 3.60 -12.46
N SER A 97 3.61 3.05 -11.92
CA SER A 97 3.13 3.29 -10.55
C SER A 97 2.52 2.02 -9.97
N GLU A 98 3.14 0.87 -10.27
CA GLU A 98 2.67 -0.44 -9.84
C GLU A 98 2.89 -0.65 -8.34
N LEU A 99 1.85 -1.09 -7.63
CA LEU A 99 1.98 -1.64 -6.28
C LEU A 99 2.10 -3.16 -6.38
N TRP A 100 3.30 -3.67 -6.12
CA TRP A 100 3.61 -5.09 -6.18
C TRP A 100 3.26 -5.81 -4.88
N PHE A 101 2.65 -6.98 -5.02
CA PHE A 101 2.40 -7.93 -3.96
C PHE A 101 3.31 -9.14 -4.19
N TRP A 102 4.21 -9.41 -3.23
CA TRP A 102 5.11 -10.56 -3.22
C TRP A 102 4.90 -11.36 -1.93
N TRP A 103 5.23 -12.65 -1.91
CA TRP A 103 5.16 -13.49 -0.70
C TRP A 103 6.47 -14.25 -0.48
#